data_AF-A0A5N9GJQ1-F1
#
_entry.id   AF-A0A5N9GJQ1-F1
#
_cell.length_a   1.000
_cell.length_b   1.000
_cell.length_c   1.000
_cell.angle_alpha   90.00
_cell.angle_beta   90.00
_cell.angle_gamma   90.00
#
_symmetry.space_group_name_H-M   'P 1'
#
loop_
_entity.id
_entity.type
_entity.pdbx_description
1 polymer ?
#
loop_
_entity_poly.entity_id
_entity_poly.type
_entity_poly.pdbx_seq_one_letter_code
_entity_poly.pdbx_strand_id
1 'polypeptide(L)'
;MEPVVNPSVQMTLETLGIRYEVLECQPDLADTALFSSYYGFPMTHCGNAIIVAGKSEPRLYAACVVQASARLDVNRTVRTLLEVRKVSF
;
A
#
# COMPACT_ATOMS: atom_id res chain seq x y z
N MET A 1 17.53 -3.53 15.96
CA MET A 1 18.15 -3.49 14.62
C MET A 1 17.63 -2.21 13.99
N GLU A 2 18.47 -1.35 13.41
CA GLU A 2 17.91 -0.15 12.77
C GLU A 2 16.94 -0.56 11.65
N PRO A 3 15.77 0.09 11.53
CA PRO A 3 14.80 -0.32 10.54
C PRO A 3 15.36 -0.06 9.14
N VAL A 4 15.40 -1.12 8.32
CA VAL A 4 16.05 -1.10 7.01
C VAL A 4 15.02 -0.86 5.91
N VAL A 5 15.20 0.19 5.11
CA VAL A 5 14.45 0.40 3.87
C VAL A 5 15.05 -0.46 2.76
N ASN A 6 14.21 -1.04 1.90
CA ASN A 6 14.72 -1.78 0.74
C ASN A 6 15.64 -0.87 -0.11
N PRO A 7 16.85 -1.31 -0.50
CA PRO A 7 17.81 -0.46 -1.21
C PRO A 7 17.26 0.19 -2.48
N SER A 8 16.39 -0.51 -3.22
CA SER A 8 15.78 0.05 -4.44
C SER A 8 14.78 1.17 -4.14
N VAL A 9 14.05 1.06 -3.03
CA VAL A 9 13.14 2.10 -2.55
C VAL A 9 13.93 3.32 -2.07
N GLN A 10 14.97 3.10 -1.27
CA GLN A 10 15.84 4.16 -0.77
C GLN A 10 16.46 4.95 -1.94
N MET A 11 17.07 4.26 -2.90
CA MET A 11 17.68 4.89 -4.08
C MET A 11 16.65 5.73 -4.87
N THR A 12 15.41 5.26 -4.99
CA THR A 12 14.34 5.98 -5.67
C THR A 12 13.94 7.25 -4.90
N LEU A 13 13.78 7.16 -3.58
CA LEU A 13 13.44 8.30 -2.73
C LEU A 13 14.53 9.39 -2.78
N GLU A 14 15.80 8.97 -2.73
CA GLU A 14 16.96 9.86 -2.85
C GLU A 14 17.01 10.53 -4.22
N THR A 15 16.83 9.76 -5.30
CA THR A 15 16.82 10.28 -6.69
C THR A 15 15.73 11.33 -6.89
N LEU A 16 14.56 11.13 -6.27
CA LEU A 16 13.44 12.06 -6.33
C LEU A 16 13.53 13.21 -5.30
N GLY A 17 14.51 13.20 -4.41
CA GLY A 17 14.65 14.20 -3.33
C GLY A 17 13.51 14.17 -2.31
N ILE A 18 12.86 13.02 -2.12
CA ILE A 18 11.73 12.87 -1.20
C ILE A 18 12.27 12.66 0.22
N ARG A 19 11.86 13.51 1.16
CA ARG A 19 12.16 13.34 2.58
C ARG A 19 11.32 12.21 3.16
N TYR A 20 11.94 11.33 3.95
CA TYR A 20 11.26 10.22 4.60
C TYR A 20 11.86 9.95 5.98
N GLU A 21 11.08 9.28 6.82
CA GLU A 21 11.51 8.72 8.10
C GLU A 21 11.13 7.23 8.12
N VAL A 22 11.93 6.42 8.80
CA VAL A 22 11.69 4.98 8.90
C VAL A 22 11.16 4.67 10.28
N LEU A 23 9.97 4.08 10.34
CA LEU A 23 9.34 3.64 11.57
C LEU A 23 9.40 2.12 11.66
N GLU A 24 9.98 1.60 12.74
CA GLU A 24 9.91 0.18 13.04
C GLU A 24 8.50 -0.18 13.52
N CYS A 25 7.82 -1.06 12.81
CA CYS A 25 6.51 -1.58 13.19
C CYS A 25 6.66 -3.01 13.72
N GLN A 26 6.17 -3.25 14.94
CA GLN A 26 6.11 -4.61 15.46
C GLN A 26 5.13 -5.45 14.63
N PRO A 27 5.47 -6.71 14.27
CA PRO A 27 4.61 -7.54 13.43
C PRO A 27 3.18 -7.71 13.98
N ASP A 28 3.04 -7.85 15.29
CA ASP A 28 1.74 -8.04 15.96
C ASP A 28 0.87 -6.76 15.95
N LEU A 29 1.46 -5.62 15.61
CA LEU A 29 0.79 -4.32 15.47
C LEU A 29 0.58 -3.91 14.01
N ALA A 30 0.86 -4.80 13.04
CA ALA A 30 0.81 -4.47 11.61
C ALA A 30 -0.62 -4.21 11.08
N ASP A 31 -1.66 -4.68 11.78
CA ASP A 31 -3.03 -4.29 11.46
C ASP A 31 -3.18 -2.77 11.59
N THR A 32 -3.77 -2.13 10.58
CA THR A 32 -3.75 -0.66 10.50
C THR A 32 -4.51 0.03 11.64
N ALA A 33 -5.57 -0.60 12.16
CA ALA A 33 -6.31 -0.06 13.29
C ALA A 33 -5.51 -0.21 14.60
N LEU A 34 -4.84 -1.35 14.79
CA LEU A 34 -3.93 -1.56 15.92
C LEU A 34 -2.72 -0.61 15.85
N PHE A 35 -2.09 -0.48 14.69
CA PHE A 35 -0.99 0.44 14.43
C PHE A 35 -1.39 1.88 14.79
N SER A 36 -2.52 2.35 14.26
CA SER A 36 -3.03 3.70 14.52
C SER A 36 -3.27 3.94 16.01
N SER A 37 -3.87 2.96 16.69
CA SER A 37 -4.18 3.04 18.11
C SER A 37 -2.92 3.02 18.99
N TYR A 38 -1.91 2.23 18.64
CA TYR A 38 -0.70 2.04 19.43
C TYR A 38 0.32 3.17 19.22
N TYR A 39 0.61 3.51 17.96
CA TYR A 39 1.63 4.49 17.60
C TYR A 39 1.08 5.93 17.48
N GLY A 40 -0.24 6.11 17.56
CA GLY A 40 -0.88 7.43 17.56
C GLY A 40 -0.96 8.11 16.19
N PHE A 41 -0.70 7.39 15.09
CA PHE A 41 -0.87 7.92 13.74
C PHE A 41 -2.35 7.90 13.35
N PRO A 42 -2.96 9.04 12.97
CA PRO A 42 -4.34 9.07 12.50
C PRO A 42 -4.53 8.19 11.25
N MET A 43 -5.67 7.49 11.13
CA MET A 43 -6.00 6.68 9.96
C MET A 43 -5.98 7.46 8.63
N THR A 44 -6.13 8.79 8.68
CA THR A 44 -6.05 9.67 7.51
C THR A 44 -4.61 9.90 7.03
N HIS A 45 -3.60 9.65 7.88
CA HIS A 45 -2.18 9.74 7.53
C HIS A 45 -1.60 8.37 7.13
N CYS A 46 -2.33 7.29 7.39
CA CYS A 46 -1.95 5.94 7.01
C CYS A 46 -2.53 5.58 5.64
N GLY A 47 -1.83 4.71 4.90
CA GLY A 47 -2.28 4.17 3.62
C GLY A 47 -2.21 2.64 3.59
N ASN A 48 -3.25 2.02 3.05
CA ASN A 48 -3.25 0.59 2.71
C ASN A 48 -2.70 0.41 1.30
N ALA A 49 -1.73 -0.50 1.14
CA ALA A 49 -1.22 -0.93 -0.15
C ALA A 49 -1.78 -2.32 -0.49
N ILE A 50 -2.56 -2.42 -1.56
CA ILE A 50 -3.25 -3.66 -1.98
C ILE A 50 -2.80 -4.01 -3.39
N ILE A 51 -2.28 -5.21 -3.57
CA ILE A 51 -1.94 -5.73 -4.90
C ILE A 51 -3.18 -6.40 -5.49
N VAL A 52 -3.64 -5.89 -6.63
CA VAL A 52 -4.79 -6.44 -7.35
C VAL A 52 -4.30 -7.08 -8.64
N ALA A 53 -4.74 -8.31 -8.90
CA ALA A 53 -4.50 -9.02 -10.14
C ALA A 53 -5.77 -9.04 -11.02
N GLY A 54 -5.65 -8.58 -12.26
CA GLY A 54 -6.62 -8.75 -13.32
C GLY A 54 -6.59 -10.16 -13.90
N LYS A 55 -7.73 -10.84 -13.98
CA LYS A 55 -7.86 -12.18 -14.56
C LYS A 55 -8.03 -12.10 -16.09
N SER A 56 -7.00 -11.62 -16.76
CA SER A 56 -6.82 -11.55 -18.22
C SER A 56 -5.62 -12.39 -18.65
N GLU A 57 -5.44 -12.52 -19.97
CA GLU A 57 -4.21 -13.03 -20.59
C GLU A 57 -3.69 -11.96 -21.57
N PRO A 58 -2.51 -11.35 -21.34
CA PRO A 58 -1.64 -11.55 -20.18
C PRO A 58 -2.26 -11.04 -18.87
N ARG A 59 -1.78 -11.56 -17.74
CA ARG A 59 -2.22 -11.13 -16.42
C ARG A 59 -1.72 -9.71 -16.12
N LEU A 60 -2.64 -8.83 -15.76
CA LEU A 60 -2.33 -7.44 -15.37
C LEU A 60 -2.31 -7.31 -13.84
N TYR A 61 -1.45 -6.45 -13.31
CA TYR A 61 -1.33 -6.19 -11.88
C TYR A 61 -1.39 -4.68 -11.62
N ALA A 62 -2.02 -4.31 -10.51
CA ALA A 62 -2.02 -2.94 -9.99
C ALA A 62 -1.61 -2.93 -8.52
N ALA A 63 -0.71 -2.02 -8.16
CA ALA A 63 -0.49 -1.64 -6.77
C ALA A 63 -1.44 -0.48 -6.46
N CYS A 64 -2.47 -0.74 -5.66
CA CYS A 64 -3.46 0.25 -5.26
C CYS A 64 -3.10 0.79 -3.88
N VAL A 65 -2.93 2.11 -3.76
CA VAL A 65 -2.72 2.77 -2.47
C VAL A 65 -3.95 3.61 -2.15
N VAL A 66 -4.58 3.37 -1.00
CA VAL A 66 -5.74 4.12 -0.51
C VAL A 66 -5.54 4.54 0.93
N GLN A 67 -6.10 5.68 1.33
CA GLN A 67 -6.09 6.11 2.72
C GLN A 67 -6.69 5.04 3.64
N ALA A 68 -6.14 4.82 4.83
CA ALA A 68 -6.53 3.70 5.68
C ALA A 68 -7.99 3.76 6.16
N SER A 69 -8.59 4.95 6.21
CA SER A 69 -10.02 5.12 6.51
C SER A 69 -10.95 4.87 5.31
N ALA A 70 -10.41 4.64 4.11
CA ALA A 70 -11.16 4.44 2.88
C ALA A 70 -11.26 2.96 2.51
N ARG A 71 -12.27 2.62 1.70
CA ARG A 71 -12.44 1.29 1.11
C ARG A 71 -12.15 1.34 -0.38
N LEU A 72 -11.29 0.43 -0.85
CA LEU A 72 -11.01 0.27 -2.26
C LEU A 72 -12.13 -0.54 -2.95
N ASP A 73 -12.78 0.06 -3.94
CA ASP A 73 -13.76 -0.63 -4.78
C ASP A 73 -13.04 -1.40 -5.90
N VAL A 74 -12.59 -2.61 -5.57
CA VAL A 74 -11.81 -3.45 -6.48
C VAL A 74 -12.65 -3.88 -7.69
N ASN A 75 -13.88 -4.34 -7.45
CA ASN A 75 -14.71 -4.95 -8.48
C ASN A 75 -15.29 -3.96 -9.50
N ARG A 76 -15.44 -2.69 -9.15
CA ARG A 76 -15.86 -1.65 -10.10
C ARG A 76 -14.70 -0.77 -10.51
N THR A 77 -14.11 -0.01 -9.59
CA THR A 77 -13.09 1.01 -9.93
C THR A 77 -11.81 0.38 -10.47
N VAL A 78 -11.19 -0.55 -9.74
CA VAL A 78 -9.92 -1.15 -10.18
C VAL A 78 -10.13 -2.02 -11.42
N ARG A 79 -11.22 -2.80 -11.46
CA ARG A 79 -11.62 -3.57 -12.65
C ARG A 79 -11.73 -2.70 -13.89
N THR A 80 -12.39 -1.54 -13.77
CA THR A 80 -12.55 -0.58 -14.89
C THR A 80 -11.22 0.04 -15.29
N LEU A 81 -10.38 0.46 -14.33
CA LEU A 81 -9.06 1.05 -14.61
C LEU A 81 -8.10 0.07 -15.29
N LEU A 82 -8.18 -1.22 -14.94
CA LEU A 82 -7.40 -2.28 -15.57
C LEU A 82 -8.02 -2.78 -16.88
N GLU A 83 -9.22 -2.34 -17.24
CA GLU A 83 -9.95 -2.75 -18.45
C GLU A 83 -10.14 -4.28 -18.57
N VAL A 84 -10.32 -4.97 -17.44
CA VAL A 84 -10.51 -6.43 -17.38
C VAL A 84 -11.92 -6.82 -16.91
N ARG A 85 -12.30 -8.08 -17.14
CA ARG A 85 -13.62 -8.60 -16.71
C ARG A 85 -13.68 -8.98 -15.23
N LYS A 86 -12.57 -9.42 -14.66
CA LYS A 86 -12.50 -9.92 -13.28
C LYS A 86 -11.16 -9.57 -12.65
N VAL A 87 -11.18 -9.30 -11.36
CA VAL A 87 -10.03 -8.95 -10.54
C VAL A 87 -10.06 -9.76 -9.24
N SER A 88 -8.92 -9.87 -8.56
CA SER A 88 -8.78 -10.41 -7.21
C SER A 88 -7.58 -9.78 -6.50
N PHE A 89 -7.57 -9.78 -5.17
CA PHE A 89 -6.45 -9.35 -4.32
C PHE A 89 -6.19 -10.43 -3.28
#